data_AF-A0A971GFH3-F1
#
_entry.id   AF-A0A971GFH3-F1
#
_cell.length_a   1.000
_cell.length_b   1.000
_cell.length_c   1.000
_cell.angle_alpha   90.00
_cell.angle_beta   90.00
_cell.angle_gamma   90.00
#
_symmetry.space_group_name_H-M   'P 1'
#
loop_
_entity.id
_entity.type
_entity.pdbx_description
1 polymer ?
#
loop_
_entity_poly.entity_id
_entity_poly.type
_entity_poly.pdbx_seq_one_letter_code
_entity_poly.pdbx_strand_id
1 'polypeptide(L)'
;MTNAIWFSKAKQYLIVAVSCFAAVTALFYISYISALLNPEFYEKIFIEGDMQDSFETVSQILSSNGEPAFSSQSVQNNAVSLSEGIIRYIKKNDMSFSDIIPEEESTVSLCSAVSFNEPDAKTDFLGKLKMHPYMLSYFLPGSNTLYLKLQTIQTVYTAIKFIIPLLSAAAFLIILISGRPAQNIRITIIISCAVFLTVSVFLYISRNIFFVYSFEKAVPDISNIFKPFIEKAITILFIRSVLVCLFIVPIAVVFSIKPVRKTFDRISKTLAASLVIVLALVLSLYYHEFFTVITNKYKSFAVKNTAHILNKDDEAVHSLIIKLREEGSDEPVCNAKIVIYGMDTSDNPLWISAYSDTNGDARFILPKGSFNVYFDETTLPDDQVSFGTVSIKIDKPGNSWYTLHISNKNQDQ
;
A
#
# COMPACT_ATOMS: atom_id res chain seq x y z
N MET A 1 -55.77 -16.95 -11.71
CA MET A 1 -54.84 -16.77 -12.85
C MET A 1 -53.88 -15.59 -12.68
N THR A 2 -54.26 -14.51 -11.99
CA THR A 2 -53.43 -13.31 -11.73
C THR A 2 -52.19 -13.57 -10.85
N ASN A 3 -52.31 -14.38 -9.79
CA ASN A 3 -51.18 -14.66 -8.87
C ASN A 3 -50.02 -15.43 -9.54
N ALA A 4 -50.31 -16.34 -10.47
CA ALA A 4 -49.28 -17.12 -11.17
C ALA A 4 -48.45 -16.27 -12.16
N ILE A 5 -49.11 -15.33 -12.86
CA ILE A 5 -48.45 -14.39 -13.78
C ILE A 5 -47.59 -13.39 -12.99
N TRP A 6 -48.09 -12.89 -11.86
CA TRP A 6 -47.36 -11.99 -10.98
C TRP A 6 -46.12 -12.68 -10.38
N PHE A 7 -46.26 -13.90 -9.88
CA PHE A 7 -45.16 -14.69 -9.33
C PHE A 7 -44.10 -15.03 -10.38
N SER A 8 -44.51 -15.34 -11.62
CA SER A 8 -43.57 -15.58 -12.73
C SER A 8 -42.78 -14.32 -13.11
N LYS A 9 -43.41 -13.14 -13.10
CA LYS A 9 -42.71 -11.87 -13.37
C LYS A 9 -41.77 -11.49 -12.23
N ALA A 10 -42.22 -11.61 -10.98
CA ALA A 10 -41.40 -11.34 -9.79
C ALA A 10 -40.13 -12.22 -9.76
N LYS A 11 -40.27 -13.52 -10.05
CA LYS A 11 -39.13 -14.44 -10.18
C LYS A 11 -38.13 -13.99 -11.25
N GLN A 12 -38.63 -13.53 -12.40
CA GLN A 12 -37.77 -13.04 -13.49
C GLN A 12 -37.03 -11.76 -13.10
N TYR A 13 -37.69 -10.81 -12.44
CA TYR A 13 -37.04 -9.60 -11.94
C TYR A 13 -35.96 -9.90 -10.90
N LEU A 14 -36.22 -10.83 -9.97
CA LEU A 14 -35.24 -11.23 -8.96
C LEU A 14 -34.00 -11.86 -9.60
N ILE A 15 -34.19 -12.77 -10.56
CA ILE A 15 -33.08 -13.41 -11.29
C ILE A 15 -32.22 -12.35 -11.98
N VAL A 16 -32.86 -11.41 -12.69
CA VAL A 16 -32.15 -10.34 -13.40
C VAL A 16 -31.44 -9.42 -12.41
N ALA A 17 -32.08 -9.01 -11.31
CA ALA A 17 -31.50 -8.12 -10.32
C ALA A 17 -30.24 -8.71 -9.66
N VAL A 18 -30.32 -9.96 -9.18
CA VAL A 18 -29.18 -10.66 -8.56
C VAL A 18 -28.05 -10.87 -9.57
N SER A 19 -28.40 -11.23 -10.80
CA SER A 19 -27.41 -11.44 -11.86
C SER A 19 -26.74 -10.14 -12.28
N CYS A 20 -27.49 -9.05 -12.38
CA CYS A 20 -26.95 -7.72 -12.68
C CYS A 20 -26.04 -7.24 -11.56
N PHE A 21 -26.42 -7.43 -10.30
CA PHE A 21 -25.55 -7.10 -9.17
C PHE A 21 -24.21 -7.83 -9.29
N ALA A 22 -24.24 -9.16 -9.51
CA ALA A 22 -23.04 -9.95 -9.64
C ALA A 22 -22.16 -9.54 -10.84
N ALA A 23 -22.79 -9.25 -11.98
CA ALA A 23 -22.09 -8.81 -13.18
C ALA A 23 -21.47 -7.40 -13.00
N VAL A 24 -22.20 -6.45 -12.39
CA VAL A 24 -21.66 -5.11 -12.07
C VAL A 24 -20.48 -5.22 -11.12
N THR A 25 -20.58 -6.03 -10.05
CA THR A 25 -19.47 -6.25 -9.11
C THR A 25 -18.26 -6.87 -9.82
N ALA A 26 -18.47 -7.83 -10.72
CA ALA A 26 -17.39 -8.42 -11.52
C ALA A 26 -16.72 -7.40 -12.46
N LEU A 27 -17.50 -6.52 -13.09
CA LEU A 27 -16.97 -5.45 -13.95
C LEU A 27 -16.10 -4.48 -13.15
N PHE A 28 -16.58 -4.04 -11.99
CA PHE A 28 -15.79 -3.21 -11.08
C PHE A 28 -14.49 -3.89 -10.66
N TYR A 29 -14.52 -5.19 -10.37
CA TYR A 29 -13.34 -5.94 -9.99
C TYR A 29 -12.33 -6.08 -11.13
N ILE A 30 -12.78 -6.35 -12.36
CA ILE A 30 -11.90 -6.41 -13.54
C ILE A 30 -11.26 -5.04 -13.78
N SER A 31 -12.04 -3.96 -13.69
CA SER A 31 -11.51 -2.60 -13.81
C SER A 31 -10.54 -2.25 -12.68
N TYR A 32 -10.83 -2.65 -11.44
CA TYR A 32 -9.96 -2.47 -10.28
C TYR A 32 -8.63 -3.21 -10.44
N ILE A 33 -8.63 -4.49 -10.81
CA ILE A 33 -7.38 -5.24 -11.00
C ILE A 33 -6.57 -4.70 -12.16
N SER A 34 -7.23 -4.45 -13.29
CA SER A 34 -6.53 -4.05 -14.51
C SER A 34 -5.93 -2.65 -14.40
N ALA A 35 -6.54 -1.76 -13.62
CA ALA A 35 -6.07 -0.39 -13.40
C ALA A 35 -5.29 -0.27 -12.09
N LEU A 36 -5.97 -0.34 -10.94
CA LEU A 36 -5.39 -0.01 -9.63
C LEU A 36 -4.43 -1.08 -9.07
N LEU A 37 -4.40 -2.29 -9.63
CA LEU A 37 -3.41 -3.32 -9.31
C LEU A 37 -2.48 -3.64 -10.49
N ASN A 38 -2.29 -2.65 -11.37
CA ASN A 38 -1.32 -2.67 -12.45
C ASN A 38 -0.32 -1.51 -12.27
N PRO A 39 0.98 -1.79 -12.10
CA PRO A 39 2.01 -0.74 -12.00
C PRO A 39 2.02 0.25 -13.17
N GLU A 40 1.80 -0.23 -14.39
CA GLU A 40 1.78 0.60 -15.60
C GLU A 40 0.73 1.72 -15.53
N PHE A 41 -0.34 1.53 -14.74
CA PHE A 41 -1.34 2.56 -14.51
C PHE A 41 -0.76 3.74 -13.73
N TYR A 42 0.04 3.47 -12.70
CA TYR A 42 0.64 4.50 -11.85
C TYR A 42 1.80 5.18 -12.57
N GLU A 43 2.64 4.39 -13.24
CA GLU A 43 3.71 4.90 -14.11
C GLU A 43 3.15 5.89 -15.13
N LYS A 44 2.07 5.54 -15.82
CA LYS A 44 1.41 6.43 -16.77
C LYS A 44 0.93 7.74 -16.14
N ILE A 45 0.34 7.69 -14.94
CA ILE A 45 -0.14 8.89 -14.25
C ILE A 45 1.04 9.77 -13.82
N PHE A 46 2.09 9.16 -13.27
CA PHE A 46 3.24 9.87 -12.70
C PHE A 46 4.17 10.45 -13.77
N ILE A 47 4.26 9.86 -14.96
CA ILE A 47 5.13 10.35 -16.04
C ILE A 47 4.46 11.47 -16.86
N GLU A 48 3.13 11.52 -16.96
CA GLU A 48 2.44 12.58 -17.70
C GLU A 48 2.56 13.94 -16.98
N GLY A 49 2.88 15.01 -17.73
CA GLY A 49 3.37 16.32 -17.24
C GLY A 49 2.59 17.00 -16.11
N ASP A 50 1.26 16.83 -16.01
CA ASP A 50 0.46 17.50 -14.95
C ASP A 50 0.79 17.08 -13.50
N MET A 51 1.68 16.09 -13.28
CA MET A 51 2.16 15.70 -11.94
C MET A 51 3.46 16.41 -11.53
N GLN A 52 4.15 17.10 -12.45
CA GLN A 52 5.48 17.67 -12.20
C GLN A 52 5.47 18.71 -11.07
N ASP A 53 4.52 19.64 -11.10
CA ASP A 53 4.33 20.65 -10.06
C ASP A 53 4.04 20.03 -8.68
N SER A 54 3.35 18.88 -8.66
CA SER A 54 3.07 18.14 -7.44
C SER A 54 4.34 17.52 -6.86
N PHE A 55 5.21 16.97 -7.70
CA PHE A 55 6.50 16.44 -7.26
C PHE A 55 7.46 17.54 -6.81
N GLU A 56 7.43 18.71 -7.44
CA GLU A 56 8.18 19.87 -7.00
C GLU A 56 7.70 20.38 -5.63
N THR A 57 6.38 20.43 -5.43
CA THR A 57 5.80 20.78 -4.12
C THR A 57 6.19 19.77 -3.04
N VAL A 58 6.15 18.47 -3.34
CA VAL A 58 6.60 17.42 -2.40
C VAL A 58 8.10 17.55 -2.11
N SER A 59 8.92 17.81 -3.12
CA SER A 59 10.36 18.07 -2.99
C SER A 59 10.63 19.24 -2.04
N GLN A 60 9.88 20.34 -2.15
CA GLN A 60 9.96 21.48 -1.26
C GLN A 60 9.51 21.15 0.17
N ILE A 61 8.43 20.39 0.35
CA ILE A 61 7.97 19.95 1.68
C ILE A 61 9.00 19.07 2.38
N LEU A 62 9.73 18.25 1.61
CA LEU A 62 10.79 17.38 2.12
C LEU A 62 12.13 18.09 2.28
N SER A 63 12.21 19.41 2.05
CA SER A 63 13.44 20.18 2.22
C SER A 63 13.87 20.28 3.68
N SER A 64 15.19 20.28 3.91
CA SER A 64 15.80 20.53 5.22
C SER A 64 16.74 21.72 5.06
N ASN A 65 16.64 22.71 5.97
CA ASN A 65 17.44 23.94 5.93
C ASN A 65 17.32 24.76 4.63
N GLY A 66 16.19 24.66 3.91
CA GLY A 66 15.93 25.41 2.69
C GLY A 66 16.49 24.77 1.40
N GLU A 67 17.16 23.61 1.52
CA GLU A 67 17.60 22.81 0.38
C GLU A 67 16.71 21.54 0.25
N PRO A 68 16.17 21.23 -0.95
CA PRO A 68 15.38 20.02 -1.15
C PRO A 68 16.19 18.76 -0.88
N ALA A 69 15.70 17.86 -0.01
CA ALA A 69 16.37 16.58 0.24
C ALA A 69 16.33 15.61 -0.96
N PHE A 70 15.38 15.85 -1.87
CA PHE A 70 15.18 15.12 -3.12
C PHE A 70 14.73 16.09 -4.21
N SER A 71 15.26 16.00 -5.43
CA SER A 71 14.69 16.66 -6.60
C SER A 71 13.30 16.10 -6.94
N SER A 72 12.52 16.87 -7.69
CA SER A 72 11.21 16.44 -8.21
C SER A 72 11.31 15.15 -9.04
N GLN A 73 12.39 14.97 -9.80
CA GLN A 73 12.65 13.74 -10.57
C GLN A 73 12.90 12.53 -9.66
N SER A 74 13.64 12.72 -8.57
CA SER A 74 13.87 11.67 -7.58
C SER A 74 12.57 11.29 -6.86
N VAL A 75 11.75 12.28 -6.48
CA VAL A 75 10.42 12.02 -5.90
C VAL A 75 9.54 11.22 -6.87
N GLN A 76 9.53 11.56 -8.16
CA GLN A 76 8.77 10.85 -9.18
C GLN A 76 9.24 9.40 -9.33
N ASN A 77 10.54 9.16 -9.48
CA ASN A 77 11.12 7.82 -9.64
C ASN A 77 10.81 6.94 -8.43
N ASN A 78 10.96 7.49 -7.22
CA ASN A 78 10.63 6.81 -5.99
C ASN A 78 9.12 6.55 -5.85
N ALA A 79 8.24 7.44 -6.32
CA ALA A 79 6.79 7.23 -6.31
C ALA A 79 6.37 6.05 -7.21
N VAL A 80 6.96 5.91 -8.40
CA VAL A 80 6.74 4.76 -9.29
C VAL A 80 7.19 3.47 -8.60
N SER A 81 8.43 3.44 -8.12
CA SER A 81 9.05 2.33 -7.40
C SER A 81 8.19 1.87 -6.20
N LEU A 82 7.73 2.82 -5.36
CA LEU A 82 6.87 2.54 -4.21
C LEU A 82 5.50 1.98 -4.62
N SER A 83 4.89 2.49 -5.69
CA SER A 83 3.61 2.00 -6.20
C SER A 83 3.70 0.53 -6.64
N GLU A 84 4.80 0.16 -7.30
CA GLU A 84 5.09 -1.23 -7.66
C GLU A 84 5.21 -2.14 -6.44
N GLY A 85 5.95 -1.69 -5.42
CA GLY A 85 6.13 -2.43 -4.17
C GLY A 85 4.80 -2.68 -3.46
N ILE A 86 3.95 -1.65 -3.35
CA ILE A 86 2.61 -1.76 -2.75
C ILE A 86 1.74 -2.75 -3.52
N ILE A 87 1.73 -2.69 -4.85
CA ILE A 87 0.93 -3.60 -5.70
C ILE A 87 1.44 -5.04 -5.57
N ARG A 88 2.75 -5.24 -5.56
CA ARG A 88 3.41 -6.55 -5.37
C ARG A 88 3.03 -7.13 -4.00
N TYR A 89 3.05 -6.34 -2.94
CA TYR A 89 2.57 -6.74 -1.63
C TYR A 89 1.10 -7.17 -1.64
N ILE A 90 0.22 -6.36 -2.23
CA ILE A 90 -1.22 -6.66 -2.31
C ILE A 90 -1.46 -7.98 -3.07
N LYS A 91 -0.76 -8.21 -4.18
CA LYS A 91 -0.99 -9.37 -5.07
C LYS A 91 -0.31 -10.65 -4.60
N LYS A 92 0.91 -10.56 -4.07
CA LYS A 92 1.81 -11.71 -3.83
C LYS A 92 2.22 -11.88 -2.36
N ASN A 93 1.82 -10.99 -1.46
CA ASN A 93 2.32 -10.93 -0.09
C ASN A 93 3.85 -10.76 -0.01
N ASP A 94 4.43 -10.19 -1.07
CA ASP A 94 5.86 -9.91 -1.12
C ASP A 94 6.08 -8.49 -0.58
N MET A 95 6.71 -8.46 0.58
CA MET A 95 6.96 -7.27 1.39
C MET A 95 8.26 -6.54 1.00
N SER A 96 8.93 -6.92 -0.09
CA SER A 96 10.03 -6.10 -0.60
C SER A 96 9.47 -4.75 -1.08
N PHE A 97 9.76 -3.66 -0.36
CA PHE A 97 9.66 -2.35 -0.98
C PHE A 97 10.71 -2.29 -2.09
N SER A 98 10.32 -1.63 -3.18
CA SER A 98 11.22 -1.40 -4.31
C SER A 98 12.34 -0.45 -3.90
N ASP A 99 13.47 -0.52 -4.58
CA ASP A 99 14.66 0.23 -4.23
C ASP A 99 14.33 1.73 -4.21
N ILE A 100 14.58 2.36 -3.07
CA ILE A 100 14.56 3.83 -2.99
C ILE A 100 15.88 4.27 -3.57
N ILE A 101 15.84 5.14 -4.57
CA ILE A 101 17.03 5.71 -5.21
C ILE A 101 17.27 7.06 -4.53
N PRO A 102 18.18 7.14 -3.55
CA PRO A 102 18.58 8.42 -2.97
C PRO A 102 19.49 9.17 -3.95
N GLU A 103 19.58 10.50 -3.82
CA GLU A 103 20.39 11.32 -4.72
C GLU A 103 21.88 11.25 -4.37
N GLU A 104 22.76 11.24 -5.38
CA GLU A 104 24.21 11.11 -5.17
C GLU A 104 24.81 12.21 -4.28
N GLU A 105 24.24 13.42 -4.30
CA GLU A 105 24.70 14.55 -3.47
C GLU A 105 24.22 14.45 -2.01
N SER A 106 22.99 14.01 -1.75
CA SER A 106 22.47 13.81 -0.39
C SER A 106 22.93 12.48 0.24
N THR A 107 23.29 11.49 -0.59
CA THR A 107 23.93 10.24 -0.16
C THR A 107 25.37 10.41 0.26
N VAL A 108 26.04 11.55 0.04
CA VAL A 108 27.39 11.75 0.60
C VAL A 108 27.36 11.59 2.13
N SER A 109 26.28 11.96 2.81
CA SER A 109 26.11 11.75 4.26
C SER A 109 25.74 10.31 4.66
N LEU A 110 25.00 9.58 3.82
CA LEU A 110 24.61 8.18 4.04
C LEU A 110 25.73 7.19 3.65
N CYS A 111 26.51 7.53 2.63
CA CYS A 111 27.67 6.78 2.13
C CYS A 111 28.96 7.17 2.84
N SER A 112 29.09 8.38 3.42
CA SER A 112 30.23 8.68 4.30
C SER A 112 30.22 7.84 5.57
N ALA A 113 29.05 7.30 5.96
CA ALA A 113 28.88 6.35 7.04
C ALA A 113 29.24 4.89 6.65
N VAL A 114 29.42 4.58 5.36
CA VAL A 114 29.73 3.24 4.85
C VAL A 114 30.79 3.33 3.76
N SER A 115 32.04 3.02 4.08
CA SER A 115 33.13 2.92 3.10
C SER A 115 32.95 1.69 2.19
N PHE A 116 32.74 1.90 0.90
CA PHE A 116 32.75 0.83 -0.09
C PHE A 116 34.17 0.64 -0.62
N ASN A 117 34.74 -0.55 -0.42
CA ASN A 117 36.10 -0.87 -0.87
C ASN A 117 36.22 -1.02 -2.41
N GLU A 118 35.10 -1.11 -3.13
CA GLU A 118 35.06 -1.22 -4.59
C GLU A 118 33.99 -0.27 -5.18
N PRO A 119 34.25 0.38 -6.33
CA PRO A 119 33.30 1.32 -6.96
C PRO A 119 31.95 0.67 -7.29
N ASP A 120 31.97 -0.60 -7.70
CA ASP A 120 30.78 -1.36 -8.08
C ASP A 120 29.94 -1.81 -6.87
N ALA A 121 30.52 -1.85 -5.66
CA ALA A 121 29.81 -2.24 -4.44
C ALA A 121 28.88 -1.14 -3.92
N LYS A 122 29.13 0.14 -4.25
CA LYS A 122 28.28 1.28 -3.88
C LYS A 122 26.94 1.24 -4.62
N THR A 123 26.98 1.00 -5.92
CA THR A 123 25.81 0.81 -6.79
C THR A 123 25.01 -0.42 -6.38
N ASP A 124 25.70 -1.50 -6.02
CA ASP A 124 25.09 -2.77 -5.62
C ASP A 124 24.46 -2.70 -4.21
N PHE A 125 25.01 -1.89 -3.29
CA PHE A 125 24.42 -1.64 -1.96
C PHE A 125 23.17 -0.76 -2.01
N LEU A 126 23.24 0.37 -2.73
CA LEU A 126 22.11 1.28 -2.91
C LEU A 126 20.98 0.62 -3.71
N GLY A 127 21.31 -0.20 -4.71
CA GLY A 127 20.35 -1.02 -5.46
C GLY A 127 19.86 -2.28 -4.72
N LYS A 128 20.39 -2.59 -3.53
CA LYS A 128 19.95 -3.71 -2.68
C LYS A 128 19.36 -3.25 -1.34
N LEU A 129 19.18 -1.96 -1.13
CA LEU A 129 18.46 -1.39 0.01
C LEU A 129 16.96 -1.67 -0.15
N LYS A 130 16.60 -2.96 -0.14
CA LYS A 130 15.25 -3.44 0.07
C LYS A 130 14.89 -3.07 1.50
N MET A 131 14.37 -1.85 1.69
CA MET A 131 13.88 -1.45 2.99
C MET A 131 12.77 -2.43 3.38
N HIS A 132 13.06 -3.28 4.36
CA HIS A 132 12.05 -4.15 4.93
C HIS A 132 10.93 -3.27 5.48
N PRO A 133 9.63 -3.56 5.27
CA PRO A 133 8.56 -2.63 5.60
C PRO A 133 8.56 -2.16 7.04
N TYR A 134 8.99 -3.03 7.96
CA TYR A 134 9.07 -2.68 9.36
C TYR A 134 10.15 -1.63 9.67
N MET A 135 11.11 -1.39 8.76
CA MET A 135 12.14 -0.34 8.86
C MET A 135 11.53 1.06 8.91
N LEU A 136 10.49 1.33 8.12
CA LEU A 136 9.94 2.69 8.01
C LEU A 136 9.30 3.15 9.32
N SER A 137 8.78 2.23 10.15
CA SER A 137 8.27 2.57 11.48
C SER A 137 9.34 2.75 12.53
N TYR A 138 10.59 2.36 12.25
CA TYR A 138 11.73 2.80 13.04
C TYR A 138 12.12 4.24 12.71
N PHE A 139 11.98 4.68 11.44
CA PHE A 139 12.35 6.02 11.00
C PHE A 139 11.23 7.07 11.13
N LEU A 140 9.97 6.67 10.98
CA LEU A 140 8.80 7.54 11.03
C LEU A 140 7.81 7.06 12.10
N PRO A 141 7.80 7.68 13.30
CA PRO A 141 6.80 7.43 14.33
C PRO A 141 5.37 7.57 13.77
N GLY A 142 4.49 6.60 14.09
CA GLY A 142 3.08 6.60 13.61
C GLY A 142 2.86 5.93 12.25
N SER A 143 3.90 5.64 11.47
CA SER A 143 3.79 4.91 10.19
C SER A 143 3.31 3.45 10.34
N ASN A 144 3.30 2.90 11.57
CA ASN A 144 2.64 1.63 11.89
C ASN A 144 1.18 1.56 11.40
N THR A 145 0.49 2.70 11.38
CA THR A 145 -0.88 2.79 10.87
C THR A 145 -0.97 2.56 9.36
N LEU A 146 0.07 2.87 8.59
CA LEU A 146 0.14 2.59 7.15
C LEU A 146 0.21 1.09 6.89
N TYR A 147 0.98 0.34 7.69
CA TYR A 147 1.06 -1.12 7.58
C TYR A 147 -0.27 -1.79 7.90
N LEU A 148 -0.92 -1.38 8.99
CA LEU A 148 -2.23 -1.91 9.35
C LEU A 148 -3.25 -1.67 8.23
N LYS A 149 -3.24 -0.48 7.60
CA LYS A 149 -4.09 -0.17 6.45
C LYS A 149 -3.75 -1.02 5.24
N LEU A 150 -2.46 -1.19 4.89
CA LEU A 150 -2.01 -2.02 3.77
C LEU A 150 -2.38 -3.49 3.97
N GLN A 151 -2.17 -4.04 5.16
CA GLN A 151 -2.54 -5.41 5.51
C GLN A 151 -4.06 -5.61 5.45
N THR A 152 -4.83 -4.60 5.88
CA THR A 152 -6.29 -4.60 5.75
C THR A 152 -6.69 -4.63 4.27
N ILE A 153 -6.11 -3.77 3.43
CA ILE A 153 -6.36 -3.72 1.98
C ILE A 153 -6.01 -5.07 1.34
N GLN A 154 -4.87 -5.65 1.68
CA GLN A 154 -4.45 -6.96 1.16
C GLN A 154 -5.43 -8.08 1.57
N THR A 155 -5.90 -8.05 2.81
CA THR A 155 -6.87 -9.04 3.32
C THR A 155 -8.21 -8.90 2.60
N VAL A 156 -8.70 -7.68 2.46
CA VAL A 156 -9.91 -7.37 1.70
C VAL A 156 -9.75 -7.80 0.24
N TYR A 157 -8.63 -7.49 -0.40
CA TYR A 157 -8.33 -7.94 -1.77
C TYR A 157 -8.33 -9.46 -1.89
N THR A 158 -7.70 -10.16 -0.94
CA THR A 158 -7.67 -11.63 -0.90
C THR A 158 -9.10 -12.18 -0.83
N ALA A 159 -9.94 -11.66 0.06
CA ALA A 159 -11.34 -12.08 0.19
C ALA A 159 -12.14 -11.80 -1.09
N ILE A 160 -12.02 -10.59 -1.64
CA ILE A 160 -12.70 -10.18 -2.88
C ILE A 160 -12.31 -11.08 -4.05
N LYS A 161 -11.02 -11.44 -4.18
CA LYS A 161 -10.49 -12.33 -5.21
C LYS A 161 -11.19 -13.70 -5.24
N PHE A 162 -11.68 -14.17 -4.10
CA PHE A 162 -12.41 -15.43 -3.99
C PHE A 162 -13.93 -15.25 -4.09
N ILE A 163 -14.48 -14.23 -3.43
CA ILE A 163 -15.94 -14.01 -3.36
C ILE A 163 -16.53 -13.66 -4.72
N ILE A 164 -15.86 -12.80 -5.50
CA ILE A 164 -16.41 -12.31 -6.76
C ILE A 164 -16.61 -13.42 -7.79
N PRO A 165 -15.62 -14.29 -8.08
CA PRO A 165 -15.82 -15.42 -8.99
C PRO A 165 -16.95 -16.36 -8.53
N LEU A 166 -17.05 -16.63 -7.22
CA LEU A 166 -18.11 -17.48 -6.67
C LEU A 166 -19.50 -16.85 -6.87
N LEU A 167 -19.62 -15.55 -6.61
CA LEU A 167 -20.86 -14.79 -6.79
C LEU A 167 -21.25 -14.73 -8.28
N SER A 168 -20.30 -14.53 -9.19
CA SER A 168 -20.53 -14.58 -10.64
C SER A 168 -20.95 -15.97 -11.11
N ALA A 169 -20.33 -17.04 -10.59
CA ALA A 169 -20.69 -18.41 -10.93
C ALA A 169 -22.10 -18.78 -10.42
N ALA A 170 -22.45 -18.37 -9.20
CA ALA A 170 -23.80 -18.54 -8.65
C ALA A 170 -24.85 -17.79 -9.48
N ALA A 171 -24.59 -16.53 -9.84
CA ALA A 171 -25.45 -15.76 -10.72
C ALA A 171 -25.63 -16.45 -12.08
N PHE A 172 -24.53 -16.91 -12.70
CA PHE A 172 -24.58 -17.61 -13.97
C PHE A 172 -25.40 -18.91 -13.88
N LEU A 173 -25.25 -19.68 -12.79
CA LEU A 173 -26.04 -20.88 -12.53
C LEU A 173 -27.54 -20.58 -12.38
N ILE A 174 -27.90 -19.52 -11.67
CA ILE A 174 -29.29 -19.05 -11.55
C ILE A 174 -29.85 -18.71 -12.94
N ILE A 175 -29.06 -18.06 -13.79
CA ILE A 175 -29.46 -17.76 -15.16
C ILE A 175 -29.65 -19.05 -15.96
N LEU A 176 -28.72 -20.00 -15.91
CA LEU A 176 -28.77 -21.25 -16.68
C LEU A 176 -29.99 -22.13 -16.33
N ILE A 177 -30.40 -22.16 -15.06
CA ILE A 177 -31.57 -22.93 -14.60
C ILE A 177 -32.88 -22.16 -14.84
N SER A 178 -32.81 -20.88 -15.21
CA SER A 178 -33.99 -20.09 -15.53
C SER A 178 -34.71 -20.61 -16.79
N GLY A 179 -36.02 -20.33 -16.91
CA GLY A 179 -36.80 -20.80 -18.05
C GLY A 179 -36.45 -20.14 -19.40
N ARG A 180 -35.67 -19.05 -19.39
CA ARG A 180 -35.25 -18.28 -20.60
C ARG A 180 -33.81 -17.79 -20.44
N PRO A 181 -32.82 -18.69 -20.36
CA PRO A 181 -31.47 -18.36 -19.96
C PRO A 181 -30.79 -17.41 -20.94
N ALA A 182 -30.89 -17.61 -22.26
CA ALA A 182 -30.29 -16.71 -23.25
C ALA A 182 -30.84 -15.28 -23.17
N GLN A 183 -32.15 -15.13 -22.91
CA GLN A 183 -32.77 -13.81 -22.76
C GLN A 183 -32.34 -13.13 -21.46
N ASN A 184 -32.21 -13.89 -20.37
CA ASN A 184 -31.75 -13.38 -19.09
C ASN A 184 -30.27 -12.97 -19.12
N ILE A 185 -29.39 -13.72 -19.81
CA ILE A 185 -27.99 -13.30 -20.04
C ILE A 185 -27.94 -11.97 -20.78
N ARG A 186 -28.68 -11.86 -21.89
CA ARG A 186 -28.70 -10.63 -22.70
C ARG A 186 -29.12 -9.43 -21.86
N ILE A 187 -30.23 -9.54 -21.13
CA ILE A 187 -30.74 -8.46 -20.27
C ILE A 187 -29.72 -8.11 -19.18
N THR A 188 -29.14 -9.13 -18.54
CA THR A 188 -28.13 -8.95 -17.49
C THR A 188 -26.93 -8.18 -18.01
N ILE A 189 -26.37 -8.56 -19.16
CA ILE A 189 -25.23 -7.88 -19.76
C ILE A 189 -25.55 -6.42 -20.07
N ILE A 190 -26.69 -6.15 -20.73
CA ILE A 190 -27.08 -4.80 -21.13
C ILE A 190 -27.26 -3.90 -19.90
N ILE A 191 -28.02 -4.37 -18.90
CA ILE A 191 -28.27 -3.58 -17.68
C ILE A 191 -26.96 -3.37 -16.90
N SER A 192 -26.12 -4.40 -16.79
CA SER A 192 -24.86 -4.28 -16.05
C SER A 192 -23.89 -3.30 -16.70
N CYS A 193 -23.75 -3.36 -18.03
CA CYS A 193 -22.98 -2.37 -18.78
C CYS A 193 -23.56 -0.96 -18.64
N ALA A 194 -24.89 -0.81 -18.70
CA ALA A 194 -25.54 0.48 -18.53
C ALA A 194 -25.27 1.05 -17.13
N VAL A 195 -25.49 0.28 -16.07
CA VAL A 195 -25.24 0.69 -14.68
C VAL A 195 -23.75 1.04 -14.48
N PHE A 196 -22.85 0.18 -14.96
CA PHE A 196 -21.41 0.38 -14.83
C PHE A 196 -20.95 1.66 -15.55
N LEU A 197 -21.44 1.93 -16.76
CA LEU A 197 -21.18 3.17 -17.49
C LEU A 197 -21.81 4.38 -16.80
N THR A 198 -23.04 4.29 -16.32
CA THR A 198 -23.70 5.39 -15.61
C THR A 198 -22.91 5.79 -14.36
N VAL A 199 -22.44 4.82 -13.57
CA VAL A 199 -21.58 5.09 -12.41
C VAL A 199 -20.25 5.71 -12.84
N SER A 200 -19.63 5.20 -13.91
CA SER A 200 -18.35 5.71 -14.42
C SER A 200 -18.46 7.14 -14.96
N VAL A 201 -19.54 7.45 -15.69
CA VAL A 201 -19.88 8.80 -16.16
C VAL A 201 -20.16 9.72 -14.98
N PHE A 202 -20.93 9.25 -13.99
CA PHE A 202 -21.21 10.04 -12.78
C PHE A 202 -19.91 10.41 -12.05
N LEU A 203 -18.99 9.46 -11.85
CA LEU A 203 -17.69 9.71 -11.26
C LEU A 203 -16.86 10.69 -12.09
N TYR A 204 -16.87 10.55 -13.41
CA TYR A 204 -16.14 11.44 -14.33
C TYR A 204 -16.66 12.89 -14.27
N ILE A 205 -17.98 13.09 -14.32
CA ILE A 205 -18.61 14.42 -14.24
C ILE A 205 -18.44 15.01 -12.83
N SER A 206 -18.57 14.18 -11.80
CA SER A 206 -18.53 14.60 -10.39
C SER A 206 -17.13 14.74 -9.81
N ARG A 207 -16.07 14.52 -10.61
CA ARG A 207 -14.67 14.43 -10.14
C ARG A 207 -14.25 15.66 -9.32
N ASN A 208 -14.61 16.86 -9.78
CA ASN A 208 -14.25 18.11 -9.10
C ASN A 208 -15.16 18.41 -7.90
N ILE A 209 -16.47 18.11 -8.02
CA ILE A 209 -17.48 18.59 -7.06
C ILE A 209 -17.52 17.72 -5.79
N PHE A 210 -17.43 16.40 -5.92
CA PHE A 210 -17.62 15.50 -4.77
C PHE A 210 -16.30 15.01 -4.17
N PHE A 211 -15.29 14.74 -5.00
CA PHE A 211 -14.02 14.18 -4.54
C PHE A 211 -12.97 15.25 -4.23
N VAL A 212 -12.68 16.16 -5.17
CA VAL A 212 -11.67 17.21 -4.95
C VAL A 212 -12.11 18.17 -3.84
N TYR A 213 -13.33 18.71 -3.91
CA TYR A 213 -13.82 19.67 -2.90
C TYR A 213 -13.88 19.10 -1.47
N SER A 214 -14.36 17.86 -1.30
CA SER A 214 -14.44 17.24 0.02
C SER A 214 -13.05 16.94 0.59
N PHE A 215 -12.10 16.56 -0.28
CA PHE A 215 -10.72 16.29 0.11
C PHE A 215 -9.95 17.57 0.43
N GLU A 216 -10.14 18.62 -0.37
CA GLU A 216 -9.59 19.96 -0.18
C GLU A 216 -10.05 20.59 1.15
N LYS A 217 -11.30 20.35 1.56
CA LYS A 217 -11.78 20.79 2.87
C LYS A 217 -11.18 20.01 4.04
N ALA A 218 -10.85 18.72 3.84
CA ALA A 218 -10.35 17.86 4.90
C ALA A 218 -8.84 18.02 5.10
N VAL A 219 -8.08 18.16 4.02
CA VAL A 219 -6.61 18.25 4.04
C VAL A 219 -6.11 19.20 2.93
N PRO A 220 -6.20 20.53 3.13
CA PRO A 220 -5.92 21.52 2.08
C PRO A 220 -4.47 21.49 1.58
N ASP A 221 -3.50 21.23 2.46
CA ASP A 221 -2.07 21.23 2.10
C ASP A 221 -1.70 20.04 1.20
N ILE A 222 -2.42 18.92 1.36
CA ILE A 222 -2.18 17.68 0.61
C ILE A 222 -3.10 17.60 -0.63
N SER A 223 -4.24 18.27 -0.62
CA SER A 223 -5.20 18.19 -1.73
C SER A 223 -4.65 18.70 -3.04
N ASN A 224 -3.83 19.76 -3.02
CA ASN A 224 -3.23 20.31 -4.23
C ASN A 224 -2.22 19.34 -4.88
N ILE A 225 -1.55 18.53 -4.07
CA ILE A 225 -0.61 17.50 -4.52
C ILE A 225 -1.36 16.31 -5.14
N PHE A 226 -2.49 15.91 -4.57
CA PHE A 226 -3.23 14.72 -5.00
C PHE A 226 -4.31 14.99 -6.06
N LYS A 227 -4.75 16.23 -6.23
CA LYS A 227 -5.77 16.61 -7.21
C LYS A 227 -5.43 16.16 -8.65
N PRO A 228 -4.25 16.47 -9.21
CA PRO A 228 -3.93 16.04 -10.59
C PRO A 228 -3.90 14.51 -10.73
N PHE A 229 -3.44 13.81 -9.70
CA PHE A 229 -3.47 12.35 -9.65
C PHE A 229 -4.90 11.81 -9.73
N ILE A 230 -5.81 12.34 -8.90
CA ILE A 230 -7.22 11.90 -8.84
C ILE A 230 -7.92 12.17 -10.18
N GLU A 231 -7.72 13.35 -10.76
CA GLU A 231 -8.35 13.73 -12.04
C GLU A 231 -7.90 12.80 -13.18
N LYS A 232 -6.60 12.49 -13.27
CA LYS A 232 -6.06 11.53 -14.24
C LYS A 232 -6.56 10.12 -13.97
N ALA A 233 -6.52 9.66 -12.72
CA ALA A 233 -6.97 8.32 -12.36
C ALA A 233 -8.43 8.09 -12.75
N ILE A 234 -9.32 9.04 -12.45
CA ILE A 234 -10.75 8.97 -12.82
C ILE A 234 -10.90 8.96 -14.35
N THR A 235 -10.13 9.78 -15.07
CA THR A 235 -10.19 9.84 -16.54
C THR A 235 -9.76 8.51 -17.17
N ILE A 236 -8.66 7.91 -16.72
CA ILE A 236 -8.18 6.62 -17.21
C ILE A 236 -9.17 5.50 -16.86
N LEU A 237 -9.73 5.51 -15.65
CA LEU A 237 -10.76 4.53 -15.23
C LEU A 237 -12.01 4.66 -16.10
N PHE A 238 -12.45 5.88 -16.43
CA PHE A 238 -13.56 6.11 -17.33
C PHE A 238 -13.29 5.54 -18.73
N ILE A 239 -12.14 5.85 -19.33
CA ILE A 239 -11.75 5.31 -20.65
C ILE A 239 -11.76 3.77 -20.64
N ARG A 240 -11.20 3.16 -19.60
CA ARG A 240 -11.21 1.70 -19.43
C ARG A 240 -12.62 1.15 -19.28
N SER A 241 -13.51 1.84 -18.55
CA SER A 241 -14.90 1.41 -18.40
C SER A 241 -15.62 1.35 -19.75
N VAL A 242 -15.38 2.33 -20.62
CA VAL A 242 -15.91 2.37 -21.99
C VAL A 242 -15.37 1.20 -22.81
N LEU A 243 -14.06 0.95 -22.77
CA LEU A 243 -13.44 -0.17 -23.48
C LEU A 243 -14.01 -1.53 -23.03
N VAL A 244 -14.13 -1.77 -21.72
CA VAL A 244 -14.71 -3.01 -21.18
C VAL A 244 -16.14 -3.21 -21.69
N CYS A 245 -16.97 -2.16 -21.68
CA CYS A 245 -18.32 -2.25 -22.23
C CYS A 245 -18.33 -2.49 -23.74
N LEU A 246 -17.43 -1.87 -24.51
CA LEU A 246 -17.31 -2.11 -25.95
C LEU A 246 -16.98 -3.57 -26.27
N PHE A 247 -16.18 -4.25 -25.43
CA PHE A 247 -15.90 -5.68 -25.60
C PHE A 247 -17.06 -6.59 -25.18
N ILE A 248 -17.84 -6.20 -24.18
CA ILE A 248 -18.87 -7.05 -23.59
C ILE A 248 -20.23 -6.91 -24.29
N VAL A 249 -20.59 -5.73 -24.79
CA VAL A 249 -21.86 -5.48 -25.50
C VAL A 249 -22.07 -6.40 -26.72
N PRO A 250 -21.06 -6.70 -27.55
CA PRO A 250 -21.18 -7.68 -28.64
C PRO A 250 -21.68 -9.06 -28.19
N ILE A 251 -21.35 -9.49 -26.97
CA ILE A 251 -21.83 -10.77 -26.42
C ILE A 251 -23.36 -10.74 -26.30
N ALA A 252 -23.94 -9.64 -25.84
CA ALA A 252 -25.41 -9.49 -25.78
C ALA A 252 -26.06 -9.49 -27.17
N VAL A 253 -25.38 -8.97 -28.18
CA VAL A 253 -25.83 -9.01 -29.59
C VAL A 253 -25.84 -10.45 -30.10
N VAL A 254 -24.80 -11.24 -29.81
CA VAL A 254 -24.72 -12.66 -30.18
C VAL A 254 -25.90 -13.46 -29.60
N PHE A 255 -26.28 -13.23 -28.33
CA PHE A 255 -27.46 -13.85 -27.72
C PHE A 255 -28.81 -13.37 -28.28
N SER A 256 -28.83 -12.32 -29.11
CA SER A 256 -30.02 -11.88 -29.84
C SER A 256 -30.28 -12.69 -31.12
N ILE A 257 -29.27 -13.41 -31.61
CA ILE A 257 -29.35 -14.21 -32.83
C ILE A 257 -30.18 -15.48 -32.56
N LYS A 258 -31.27 -15.68 -33.32
CA LYS A 258 -32.24 -16.77 -33.13
C LYS A 258 -31.61 -18.18 -33.00
N PRO A 259 -30.70 -18.63 -33.89
CA PRO A 259 -30.07 -19.95 -33.75
C PRO A 259 -29.25 -20.06 -32.46
N VAL A 260 -28.44 -19.05 -32.12
CA VAL A 260 -27.64 -19.03 -30.89
C VAL A 260 -28.54 -19.14 -29.66
N ARG A 261 -29.61 -18.34 -29.62
CA ARG A 261 -30.59 -18.36 -28.53
C ARG A 261 -31.20 -19.75 -28.34
N LYS A 262 -31.70 -20.37 -29.42
CA LYS A 262 -32.32 -21.70 -29.36
C LYS A 262 -31.34 -22.77 -28.89
N THR A 263 -30.11 -22.76 -29.42
CA THR A 263 -29.07 -23.72 -29.04
C THR A 263 -28.70 -23.55 -27.58
N PHE A 264 -28.46 -22.33 -27.12
CA PHE A 264 -28.10 -22.03 -25.73
C PHE A 264 -29.21 -22.43 -24.77
N ASP A 265 -30.47 -22.07 -25.06
CA ASP A 265 -31.62 -22.45 -24.25
C ASP A 265 -31.74 -23.99 -24.13
N ARG A 266 -31.45 -24.74 -25.20
CA ARG A 266 -31.48 -26.22 -25.22
C ARG A 266 -30.39 -26.86 -24.34
N ILE A 267 -29.16 -26.33 -24.38
CA ILE A 267 -28.02 -26.92 -23.66
C ILE A 267 -27.82 -26.36 -22.25
N SER A 268 -28.55 -25.31 -21.88
CA SER A 268 -28.42 -24.57 -20.61
C SER A 268 -28.40 -25.45 -19.36
N LYS A 269 -29.30 -26.46 -19.28
CA LYS A 269 -29.35 -27.40 -18.15
C LYS A 269 -28.11 -28.30 -18.07
N THR A 270 -27.59 -28.73 -19.22
CA THR A 270 -26.35 -29.51 -19.29
C THR A 270 -25.16 -28.65 -18.86
N LEU A 271 -25.12 -27.38 -19.28
CA LEU A 271 -24.12 -26.41 -18.83
C LEU A 271 -24.23 -26.11 -17.33
N ALA A 272 -25.44 -26.09 -16.77
CA ALA A 272 -25.62 -25.91 -15.34
C ALA A 272 -25.05 -27.10 -14.56
N ALA A 273 -25.34 -28.33 -15.02
CA ALA A 273 -24.81 -29.55 -14.40
C ALA A 273 -23.28 -29.60 -14.47
N SER A 274 -22.68 -29.27 -15.63
CA SER A 274 -21.22 -29.22 -15.76
C SER A 274 -20.60 -28.14 -14.87
N LEU A 275 -21.22 -26.96 -14.77
CA LEU A 275 -20.75 -25.89 -13.89
C LEU A 275 -20.77 -26.30 -12.42
N VAL A 276 -21.82 -27.02 -11.96
CA VAL A 276 -21.89 -27.55 -10.59
C VAL A 276 -20.74 -28.52 -10.32
N ILE A 277 -20.46 -29.43 -11.26
CA ILE A 277 -19.35 -30.39 -11.12
C ILE A 277 -18.01 -29.66 -11.04
N VAL A 278 -17.78 -28.68 -11.91
CA VAL A 278 -16.54 -27.88 -11.89
C VAL A 278 -16.40 -27.10 -10.59
N LEU A 279 -17.48 -26.45 -10.11
CA LEU A 279 -17.47 -25.73 -8.84
C LEU A 279 -17.19 -26.66 -7.66
N ALA A 280 -17.79 -27.86 -7.64
CA ALA A 280 -17.54 -28.85 -6.61
C ALA A 280 -16.09 -29.34 -6.61
N LEU A 281 -15.50 -29.58 -7.79
CA LEU A 281 -14.10 -29.95 -7.94
C LEU A 281 -13.15 -28.84 -7.48
N VAL A 282 -13.39 -27.60 -7.91
CA VAL A 282 -12.58 -26.44 -7.50
C VAL A 282 -12.69 -26.24 -5.99
N LEU A 283 -13.90 -26.24 -5.43
CA LEU A 283 -14.08 -26.11 -3.98
C LEU A 283 -13.43 -27.26 -3.22
N SER A 284 -13.44 -28.50 -3.74
CA SER A 284 -12.79 -29.64 -3.10
C SER A 284 -11.26 -29.56 -3.14
N LEU A 285 -10.69 -29.17 -4.29
CA LEU A 285 -9.23 -29.06 -4.48
C LEU A 285 -8.66 -27.89 -3.67
N TYR A 286 -9.38 -26.77 -3.64
CA TYR A 286 -8.97 -25.56 -2.95
C TYR A 286 -9.58 -25.44 -1.54
N TYR A 287 -10.31 -26.44 -1.04
CA TYR A 287 -10.97 -26.39 0.27
C TYR A 287 -9.98 -26.04 1.38
N HIS A 288 -8.81 -26.67 1.35
CA HIS A 288 -7.81 -26.50 2.39
C HIS A 288 -7.18 -25.11 2.34
N GLU A 289 -6.88 -24.58 1.14
CA GLU A 289 -6.42 -23.20 0.95
C GLU A 289 -7.50 -22.18 1.32
N PHE A 290 -8.75 -22.45 0.97
CA PHE A 290 -9.90 -21.59 1.26
C PHE A 290 -10.16 -21.49 2.76
N PHE A 291 -10.15 -22.64 3.45
CA PHE A 291 -10.33 -22.71 4.89
C PHE A 291 -9.12 -22.11 5.62
N THR A 292 -7.88 -22.41 5.22
CA THR A 292 -6.70 -21.80 5.86
C THR A 292 -6.63 -20.29 5.62
N VAL A 293 -6.91 -19.78 4.42
CA VAL A 293 -6.92 -18.34 4.14
C VAL A 293 -8.01 -17.62 4.94
N ILE A 294 -9.24 -18.16 4.99
CA ILE A 294 -10.33 -17.52 5.74
C ILE A 294 -10.11 -17.67 7.24
N THR A 295 -9.85 -18.87 7.74
CA THR A 295 -9.78 -19.17 9.18
C THR A 295 -8.49 -18.67 9.82
N ASN A 296 -7.32 -18.77 9.16
CA ASN A 296 -6.07 -18.25 9.74
C ASN A 296 -5.98 -16.73 9.64
N LYS A 297 -6.48 -16.09 8.57
CA LYS A 297 -6.48 -14.61 8.49
C LYS A 297 -7.53 -13.96 9.39
N TYR A 298 -8.68 -14.59 9.63
CA TYR A 298 -9.62 -14.11 10.66
C TYR A 298 -9.09 -14.35 12.07
N LYS A 299 -8.43 -15.48 12.34
CA LYS A 299 -7.73 -15.69 13.62
C LYS A 299 -6.62 -14.67 13.83
N SER A 300 -5.84 -14.29 12.81
CA SER A 300 -4.87 -13.20 12.93
C SER A 300 -5.52 -11.82 13.07
N PHE A 301 -6.78 -11.66 12.67
CA PHE A 301 -7.57 -10.43 12.91
C PHE A 301 -8.11 -10.37 14.35
N ALA A 302 -8.47 -11.52 14.92
CA ALA A 302 -8.92 -11.66 16.31
C ALA A 302 -7.74 -11.67 17.32
N VAL A 303 -6.56 -12.10 16.89
CA VAL A 303 -5.32 -11.99 17.65
C VAL A 303 -4.72 -10.61 17.38
N LYS A 304 -5.14 -9.66 18.22
CA LYS A 304 -4.45 -8.39 18.51
C LYS A 304 -2.94 -8.46 18.29
N ASN A 305 -2.40 -7.47 17.58
CA ASN A 305 -1.11 -6.82 17.87
C ASN A 305 0.05 -7.72 18.30
N THR A 306 0.42 -8.71 17.51
CA THR A 306 1.78 -9.22 17.60
C THR A 306 2.49 -8.80 16.34
N ALA A 307 3.25 -7.71 16.47
CA ALA A 307 4.33 -7.40 15.55
C ALA A 307 5.05 -8.71 15.20
N HIS A 308 5.31 -8.95 13.91
CA HIS A 308 6.25 -10.00 13.54
C HIS A 308 7.60 -9.65 14.18
N ILE A 309 7.90 -10.28 15.30
CA ILE A 309 9.21 -10.23 15.92
C ILE A 309 10.12 -10.96 14.94
N LEU A 310 11.02 -10.21 14.30
CA LEU A 310 12.10 -10.77 13.48
C LEU A 310 12.79 -11.86 14.31
N ASN A 311 13.11 -12.98 13.66
CA ASN A 311 13.65 -14.12 14.37
C ASN A 311 14.96 -13.70 15.05
N LYS A 312 15.14 -14.09 16.33
CA LYS A 312 16.28 -13.66 17.15
C LYS A 312 17.63 -14.10 16.57
N ASP A 313 17.57 -15.10 15.69
CA ASP A 313 18.70 -15.74 15.02
C ASP A 313 18.98 -15.17 13.62
N ASP A 314 18.18 -14.21 13.11
CA ASP A 314 18.39 -13.64 11.76
C ASP A 314 19.57 -12.64 11.70
N GLU A 315 20.26 -12.35 12.82
CA GLU A 315 21.51 -11.55 12.94
C GLU A 315 21.61 -10.22 12.16
N ALA A 316 20.53 -9.72 11.55
CA ALA A 316 20.66 -8.76 10.45
C ALA A 316 20.59 -7.27 10.84
N VAL A 317 20.06 -6.91 12.02
CA VAL A 317 19.87 -5.49 12.40
C VAL A 317 19.96 -5.31 13.92
N HIS A 318 20.89 -4.48 14.40
CA HIS A 318 20.86 -3.97 15.78
C HIS A 318 20.28 -2.55 15.77
N SER A 319 19.17 -2.33 16.48
CA SER A 319 18.63 -0.97 16.66
C SER A 319 19.03 -0.44 18.03
N LEU A 320 19.47 0.81 18.05
CA LEU A 320 19.82 1.56 19.24
C LEU A 320 18.90 2.78 19.34
N ILE A 321 18.19 2.91 20.45
CA ILE A 321 17.40 4.10 20.77
C ILE A 321 18.09 4.83 21.92
N ILE A 322 18.48 6.08 21.69
CA ILE A 322 18.99 6.97 22.72
C ILE A 322 17.84 7.89 23.11
N LYS A 323 17.36 7.75 24.35
CA LYS A 323 16.32 8.59 24.93
C LYS A 323 16.97 9.73 25.69
N LEU A 324 16.68 10.95 25.29
CA LEU A 324 17.19 12.15 25.90
C LEU A 324 16.16 12.71 26.85
N ARG A 325 16.56 12.83 28.11
CA ARG A 325 15.69 13.28 29.21
C ARG A 325 16.40 14.38 29.99
N GLU A 326 15.64 15.36 30.44
CA GLU A 326 16.15 16.31 31.42
C GLU A 326 16.30 15.62 32.78
N GLU A 327 17.37 15.94 33.49
CA GLU A 327 17.65 15.44 34.83
C GLU A 327 16.68 16.04 35.85
N GLY A 328 15.99 15.18 36.60
CA GLY A 328 15.04 15.57 37.65
C GLY A 328 13.59 15.71 37.20
N SER A 329 13.32 16.15 35.96
CA SER A 329 11.95 16.27 35.41
C SER A 329 11.54 15.07 34.55
N ASP A 330 12.51 14.29 34.03
CA ASP A 330 12.32 13.25 33.02
C ASP A 330 11.63 13.74 31.72
N GLU A 331 11.60 15.06 31.47
CA GLU A 331 10.99 15.62 30.27
C GLU A 331 11.84 15.32 29.01
N PRO A 332 11.20 15.08 27.84
CA PRO A 332 11.90 14.85 26.58
C PRO A 332 12.71 16.07 26.11
N VAL A 333 13.98 15.85 25.76
CA VAL A 333 14.81 16.89 25.09
C VAL A 333 14.82 16.64 23.58
N CYS A 334 14.14 17.49 22.81
CA CYS A 334 14.01 17.38 21.36
C CYS A 334 15.03 18.21 20.58
N ASN A 335 15.24 17.89 19.30
CA ASN A 335 16.11 18.59 18.34
C ASN A 335 17.61 18.62 18.69
N ALA A 336 18.06 17.82 19.66
CA ALA A 336 19.48 17.68 19.95
C ALA A 336 20.10 16.66 18.99
N LYS A 337 21.22 17.01 18.35
CA LYS A 337 21.95 16.10 17.46
C LYS A 337 22.89 15.22 18.28
N ILE A 338 22.62 13.93 18.23
CA ILE A 338 23.40 12.88 18.87
C ILE A 338 24.30 12.26 17.81
N VAL A 339 25.59 12.12 18.12
CA VAL A 339 26.60 11.55 17.22
C VAL A 339 27.18 10.28 17.85
N ILE A 340 27.35 9.26 17.02
CA ILE A 340 27.91 7.95 17.40
C ILE A 340 29.14 7.67 16.56
N TYR A 341 30.24 7.32 17.23
CA TYR A 341 31.46 6.86 16.59
C TYR A 341 31.86 5.43 17.00
N GLY A 342 32.34 4.62 16.06
CA GLY A 342 32.80 3.25 16.32
C GLY A 342 34.21 3.20 16.94
N MET A 343 34.39 2.42 18.01
CA MET A 343 35.70 2.20 18.66
C MET A 343 36.48 1.02 18.06
N ASP A 344 35.80 0.00 17.56
CA ASP A 344 36.41 -1.28 17.15
C ASP A 344 36.72 -1.37 15.64
N THR A 345 36.50 -0.30 14.88
CA THR A 345 36.65 -0.28 13.42
C THR A 345 37.99 0.37 13.04
N SER A 346 39.09 -0.38 13.17
CA SER A 346 40.46 0.12 12.95
C SER A 346 40.74 0.59 11.52
N ASP A 347 39.97 0.11 10.54
CA ASP A 347 40.23 0.39 9.12
C ASP A 347 39.22 1.37 8.49
N ASN A 348 38.08 1.67 9.14
CA ASN A 348 37.09 2.67 8.70
C ASN A 348 36.21 3.14 9.88
N PRO A 349 36.41 4.35 10.43
CA PRO A 349 35.64 4.82 11.58
C PRO A 349 34.17 5.04 11.21
N LEU A 350 33.27 4.26 11.80
CA LEU A 350 31.82 4.49 11.67
C LEU A 350 31.45 5.82 12.35
N TRP A 351 30.80 6.73 11.63
CA TRP A 351 30.37 8.03 12.15
C TRP A 351 28.94 8.35 11.69
N ILE A 352 27.97 8.33 12.62
CA ILE A 352 26.55 8.52 12.30
C ILE A 352 25.95 9.52 13.29
N SER A 353 25.04 10.37 12.82
CA SER A 353 24.30 11.29 13.68
C SER A 353 22.80 11.25 13.44
N ALA A 354 22.00 11.48 14.48
CA ALA A 354 20.56 11.61 14.41
C ALA A 354 20.07 12.69 15.40
N TYR A 355 18.99 13.37 15.05
CA TYR A 355 18.32 14.33 15.93
C TYR A 355 17.31 13.62 16.83
N SER A 356 17.16 14.08 18.07
CA SER A 356 16.10 13.61 18.97
C SER A 356 14.73 14.12 18.53
N ASP A 357 13.73 13.24 18.52
CA ASP A 357 12.36 13.55 18.12
C ASP A 357 11.57 14.28 19.24
N THR A 358 10.27 14.48 19.03
CA THR A 358 9.37 15.13 20.01
C THR A 358 9.22 14.35 21.32
N ASN A 359 9.60 13.07 21.36
CA ASN A 359 9.66 12.26 22.56
C ASN A 359 11.06 12.21 23.16
N GLY A 360 12.02 12.95 22.61
CA GLY A 360 13.43 12.92 23.01
C GLY A 360 14.16 11.68 22.50
N ASP A 361 13.60 10.91 21.57
CA ASP A 361 14.20 9.66 21.09
C ASP A 361 15.05 9.92 19.83
N ALA A 362 16.32 9.53 19.84
CA ALA A 362 17.18 9.44 18.66
C ALA A 362 17.46 7.97 18.34
N ARG A 363 17.33 7.58 17.06
CA ARG A 363 17.33 6.16 16.65
C ARG A 363 18.46 5.88 15.66
N PHE A 364 19.18 4.79 15.91
CA PHE A 364 20.34 4.37 15.14
C PHE A 364 20.24 2.90 14.77
N ILE A 365 20.80 2.56 13.61
CA ILE A 365 21.04 1.17 13.21
C ILE A 365 22.54 0.99 13.15
N LEU A 366 23.03 0.06 13.97
CA LEU A 366 24.47 -0.12 14.16
C LEU A 366 24.83 -1.59 13.97
N PRO A 367 26.05 -1.90 13.49
CA PRO A 367 26.57 -3.25 13.56
C PRO A 367 26.86 -3.65 15.03
N LYS A 368 27.08 -4.93 15.28
CA LYS A 368 27.64 -5.38 16.56
C LYS A 368 29.00 -4.71 16.78
N GLY A 369 29.23 -4.13 17.95
CA GLY A 369 30.48 -3.44 18.25
C GLY A 369 30.40 -2.50 19.44
N SER A 370 31.53 -1.85 19.74
CA SER A 370 31.62 -0.81 20.76
C SER A 370 31.61 0.57 20.10
N PHE A 371 30.81 1.46 20.67
CA PHE A 371 30.55 2.79 20.14
C PHE A 371 30.69 3.83 21.23
N ASN A 372 30.95 5.06 20.83
CA ASN A 372 31.01 6.21 21.69
C ASN A 372 30.01 7.25 21.19
N VAL A 373 29.20 7.73 22.12
CA VAL A 373 28.11 8.66 21.89
C VAL A 373 28.48 10.01 22.45
N TYR A 374 28.26 11.07 21.70
CA TYR A 374 28.42 12.44 22.18
C TYR A 374 27.40 13.37 21.51
N PHE A 375 27.26 14.60 22.03
CA PHE A 375 26.32 15.60 21.53
C PHE A 375 27.04 16.65 20.70
N ASP A 376 26.39 17.07 19.63
CA ASP A 376 26.78 18.31 18.97
C ASP A 376 26.28 19.49 19.80
N GLU A 377 27.17 20.10 20.58
CA GLU A 377 26.86 21.17 21.53
C GLU A 377 26.16 22.37 20.88
N THR A 378 26.34 22.56 19.58
CA THR A 378 25.72 23.65 18.80
C THR A 378 24.22 23.46 18.57
N THR A 379 23.70 22.26 18.85
CA THR A 379 22.28 21.89 18.62
C THR A 379 21.50 21.66 19.92
N LEU A 380 22.17 21.74 21.06
CA LEU A 380 21.53 21.64 22.37
C LEU A 380 20.74 22.93 22.67
N PRO A 381 19.56 22.82 23.32
CA PRO A 381 18.88 23.99 23.87
C PRO A 381 19.79 24.82 24.78
N ASP A 382 19.67 26.15 24.72
CA ASP A 382 20.60 27.09 25.37
C ASP A 382 20.74 26.89 26.89
N ASP A 383 19.74 26.29 27.53
CA ASP A 383 19.65 26.02 28.97
C ASP A 383 20.24 24.67 29.39
N GLN A 384 20.76 23.85 28.47
CA GLN A 384 21.20 22.48 28.76
C GLN A 384 22.73 22.31 28.71
N VAL A 385 23.28 21.44 29.57
CA VAL A 385 24.73 21.15 29.66
C VAL A 385 25.05 19.81 28.99
N SER A 386 25.95 19.81 28.01
CA SER A 386 26.46 18.58 27.38
C SER A 386 27.20 17.70 28.39
N PHE A 387 27.03 16.37 28.29
CA PHE A 387 27.87 15.42 29.01
C PHE A 387 28.98 14.88 28.09
N GLY A 388 30.08 14.44 28.72
CA GLY A 388 31.22 13.88 28.00
C GLY A 388 30.87 12.60 27.22
N THR A 389 31.79 12.12 26.39
CA THR A 389 31.56 10.94 25.56
C THR A 389 31.14 9.71 26.37
N VAL A 390 30.05 9.05 25.98
CA VAL A 390 29.51 7.83 26.63
C VAL A 390 29.77 6.60 25.77
N SER A 391 30.43 5.59 26.34
CA SER A 391 30.67 4.33 25.65
C SER A 391 29.48 3.37 25.77
N ILE A 392 29.04 2.86 24.63
CA ILE A 392 27.94 1.90 24.49
C ILE A 392 28.45 0.65 23.77
N LYS A 393 28.11 -0.53 24.30
CA LYS A 393 28.43 -1.81 23.65
C LYS A 393 27.17 -2.49 23.15
N ILE A 394 27.18 -2.89 21.89
CA ILE A 394 26.10 -3.66 21.26
C ILE A 394 26.65 -5.06 20.99
N ASP A 395 26.30 -6.00 21.87
CA ASP A 395 26.84 -7.38 21.85
C ASP A 395 25.80 -8.44 21.46
N LYS A 396 24.51 -8.07 21.40
CA LYS A 396 23.38 -8.96 21.07
C LYS A 396 22.46 -8.35 20.00
N PRO A 397 21.84 -9.17 19.13
CA PRO A 397 20.81 -8.73 18.19
C PRO A 397 19.53 -8.29 18.94
N GLY A 398 18.89 -7.23 18.45
CA GLY A 398 17.63 -6.70 19.01
C GLY A 398 17.59 -5.17 19.17
N ASN A 399 16.58 -4.70 19.90
CA ASN A 399 16.40 -3.27 20.23
C ASN A 399 17.05 -2.99 21.58
N SER A 400 18.11 -2.19 21.57
CA SER A 400 18.73 -1.65 22.79
C SER A 400 18.25 -0.23 23.00
N TRP A 401 17.94 0.15 24.24
CA TRP A 401 17.69 1.56 24.57
C TRP A 401 18.59 2.02 25.71
N TYR A 402 19.12 3.23 25.55
CA TYR A 402 19.87 3.94 26.57
C TYR A 402 19.13 5.22 26.88
N THR A 403 18.98 5.54 28.15
CA THR A 403 18.45 6.84 28.56
C THR A 403 19.61 7.66 29.06
N LEU A 404 19.80 8.83 28.45
CA LEU A 404 20.84 9.76 28.80
C LEU A 404 20.15 10.99 29.40
N HIS A 405 20.50 11.27 30.65
CA HIS A 405 19.98 12.42 31.38
C HIS A 405 20.92 13.60 31.16
N ILE A 406 20.34 14.75 30.83
CA ILE A 406 21.04 16.02 30.62
C ILE A 406 20.65 16.98 31.73
N SER A 407 21.64 17.60 32.36
CA SER A 407 21.45 18.56 33.43
C SER A 407 21.16 19.97 32.88
N ASN A 408 20.32 20.71 33.58
CA ASN A 408 20.02 22.11 33.27
C ASN A 408 21.14 23.03 33.80
N LYS A 409 21.59 24.02 33.03
CA LYS A 409 22.60 25.02 33.43
C LYS A 409 22.22 25.77 34.71
N ASN A 410 20.92 25.84 35.00
CA ASN A 410 20.38 26.58 36.15
C ASN A 410 20.24 25.73 37.44
N GLN A 411 20.61 24.45 37.42
CA GLN A 411 20.56 23.58 38.62
C GLN A 411 21.90 23.52 39.40
N ASP A 412 23.00 24.00 38.82
CA ASP A 412 24.33 24.09 39.45
C ASP A 412 24.68 25.51 39.97
N GLN A 413 23.68 26.38 40.14
CA GLN A 413 23.75 27.64 40.89
C GLN A 413 22.79 27.60 42.09
#